data_AF-A0A7C2KTH4-F1
#
_entry.id   AF-A0A7C2KTH4-F1
#
_cell.length_a   1.000
_cell.length_b   1.000
_cell.length_c   1.000
_cell.angle_alpha   90.00
_cell.angle_beta   90.00
_cell.angle_gamma   90.00
#
_symmetry.space_group_name_H-M   'P 1'
#
loop_
_entity.id
_entity.type
_entity.pdbx_description
1 polymer ?
#
loop_
_entity_poly.entity_id
_entity_poly.type
_entity_poly.pdbx_seq_one_letter_code
_entity_poly.pdbx_strand_id
1 'polypeptide(L)'
;MQVARTIAEVRALVVAARRGGRRIALVPTMGALHRAHVSLIEAARRGEREAPGAGGTVSAARPRPAGCAGGDSASAPGRAEPGQSWSGQRASDGPARPPHDCGGSAPFVVVSIFVNPTQFGPNEDFEKYPRDEAGDLRTCQQAGVDLVFLPGVREMYPAAAVTSVHVARLTETLCGPQRPGHFDGVATVVAKLFNIVQPDVAYFGQKDAQQLAVVRRLVRDLDFPVEIVGCPTVREADGLALSSRNVYLSRDERRRARCLHQSLCEARRLIQSGQADPATVTAAMQRIVDGAGPSAVDYISIVDPESMQPVRRIDGPVLLALAVRFGDTRLIDNLTVDPRGGGD
;
A
#
# COMPACT_ATOMS: atom_id res chain seq x y z
N MET A 1 -2.55 1.62 24.92
CA MET A 1 -3.03 0.83 23.77
C MET A 1 -4.40 0.25 24.12
N GLN A 2 -5.38 0.46 23.25
CA GLN A 2 -6.71 -0.17 23.32
C GLN A 2 -6.80 -1.27 22.24
N VAL A 3 -7.68 -2.25 22.44
CA VAL A 3 -7.97 -3.30 21.47
C VAL A 3 -9.46 -3.26 21.16
N ALA A 4 -9.79 -3.03 19.88
CA ALA A 4 -11.17 -3.06 19.38
C ALA A 4 -11.37 -4.27 18.49
N ARG A 5 -12.51 -4.95 18.62
CA ARG A 5 -12.87 -6.12 17.79
C ARG A 5 -14.01 -5.83 16.83
N THR A 6 -14.70 -4.71 17.01
CA THR A 6 -15.82 -4.29 16.17
C THR A 6 -15.53 -2.97 15.44
N ILE A 7 -16.16 -2.77 14.29
CA ILE A 7 -16.11 -1.53 13.51
C ILE A 7 -16.66 -0.36 14.32
N ALA A 8 -17.69 -0.60 15.14
CA ALA A 8 -18.31 0.42 15.99
C ALA A 8 -17.33 0.97 17.03
N GLU A 9 -16.58 0.09 17.72
CA GLU A 9 -15.55 0.49 18.69
C GLU A 9 -14.44 1.31 18.03
N VAL A 10 -13.93 0.86 16.88
CA VAL A 10 -12.88 1.59 16.14
C VAL A 10 -13.36 3.00 15.80
N ARG A 11 -14.56 3.13 15.24
CA ARG A 11 -15.13 4.44 14.88
C ARG A 11 -15.27 5.35 16.10
N ALA A 12 -15.75 4.83 17.23
CA ALA A 12 -15.89 5.59 18.46
C ALA A 12 -14.52 6.12 18.96
N LEU A 13 -13.50 5.26 18.97
CA LEU A 13 -12.15 5.62 19.43
C LEU A 13 -11.45 6.61 18.50
N VAL A 14 -11.60 6.45 17.18
CA VAL A 14 -11.10 7.39 16.18
C VAL A 14 -11.77 8.75 16.33
N VAL A 15 -13.09 8.80 16.50
CA VAL A 15 -13.82 10.06 16.72
C VAL A 15 -13.34 10.77 17.98
N ALA A 16 -13.12 10.03 19.07
CA ALA A 16 -12.57 10.58 20.31
C ALA A 16 -11.16 11.15 20.10
N ALA A 17 -10.28 10.42 19.41
CA ALA A 17 -8.92 10.89 19.08
C ALA A 17 -8.93 12.17 18.24
N ARG A 18 -9.81 12.24 17.22
CA ARG A 18 -9.97 13.42 16.37
C ARG A 18 -10.50 14.63 17.14
N ARG A 19 -11.45 14.44 18.07
CA ARG A 19 -11.93 15.50 18.96
C ARG A 19 -10.82 16.04 19.87
N GLY A 20 -9.85 15.20 20.22
CA GLY A 20 -8.62 15.60 20.90
C GLY A 20 -7.56 16.25 20.00
N GLY A 21 -7.88 16.55 18.74
CA GLY A 21 -6.96 17.22 17.80
C GLY A 21 -5.85 16.31 17.24
N ARG A 22 -5.92 14.99 17.44
CA ARG A 22 -4.90 14.05 16.94
C ARG A 22 -5.17 13.69 15.48
N ARG A 23 -4.10 13.65 14.68
CA ARG A 23 -4.09 13.04 13.35
C ARG A 23 -4.18 11.52 13.48
N ILE A 24 -4.89 10.85 12.59
CA ILE A 24 -5.04 9.39 12.59
C ILE A 24 -4.08 8.77 11.59
N ALA A 25 -3.24 7.85 12.05
CA ALA A 25 -2.32 7.08 11.23
C ALA A 25 -2.75 5.60 11.23
N LEU A 26 -2.76 4.95 10.06
CA LEU A 26 -3.10 3.53 9.92
C LEU A 26 -1.92 2.70 9.41
N VAL A 27 -1.65 1.58 10.06
CA VAL A 27 -0.76 0.53 9.57
C VAL A 27 -1.58 -0.75 9.39
N PRO A 28 -2.02 -1.08 8.16
CA PRO A 28 -2.77 -2.30 7.92
C PRO A 28 -1.85 -3.52 7.83
N THR A 29 -2.17 -4.59 8.58
CA THR A 29 -1.36 -5.82 8.62
C THR A 29 -2.25 -7.07 8.67
N MET A 30 -1.65 -8.24 8.45
CA MET A 30 -2.29 -9.55 8.65
C MET A 30 -1.85 -10.23 9.96
N GLY A 31 -1.11 -9.53 10.84
CA GLY A 31 -0.52 -10.12 12.05
C GLY A 31 0.82 -10.81 11.82
N ALA A 32 1.23 -11.64 12.76
CA ALA A 32 2.57 -12.24 12.81
C ALA A 32 3.67 -11.16 12.67
N LEU A 33 3.57 -10.14 13.51
CA LEU A 33 4.34 -8.92 13.43
C LEU A 33 5.83 -9.19 13.62
N HIS A 34 6.64 -8.42 12.92
CA HIS A 34 8.10 -8.54 12.90
C HIS A 34 8.73 -7.17 12.66
N ARG A 35 10.07 -7.07 12.67
CA ARG A 35 10.79 -5.78 12.60
C ARG A 35 10.35 -4.87 11.44
N ALA A 36 9.99 -5.44 10.28
CA ALA A 36 9.45 -4.64 9.18
C ALA A 36 8.12 -3.96 9.54
N HIS A 37 7.18 -4.65 10.20
CA HIS A 37 5.93 -4.04 10.68
C HIS A 37 6.19 -2.96 11.74
N VAL A 38 7.14 -3.23 12.66
CA VAL A 38 7.55 -2.23 13.67
C VAL A 38 8.07 -0.96 13.01
N SER A 39 8.86 -1.06 11.93
CA SER A 39 9.32 0.12 11.20
C SER A 39 8.19 0.98 10.62
N LEU A 40 7.07 0.36 10.19
CA LEU A 40 5.89 1.10 9.73
C LEU A 40 5.21 1.82 10.89
N ILE A 41 5.10 1.17 12.05
CA ILE A 41 4.53 1.76 13.27
C ILE A 41 5.39 2.94 13.74
N GLU A 42 6.70 2.79 13.71
CA GLU A 42 7.63 3.86 14.08
C GLU A 42 7.54 5.06 13.12
N ALA A 43 7.47 4.82 11.81
CA ALA A 43 7.24 5.87 10.81
C ALA A 43 5.91 6.60 11.07
N ALA A 44 4.84 5.85 11.37
CA ALA A 44 3.54 6.39 11.75
C ALA A 44 3.59 7.27 13.01
N ARG A 45 4.34 6.83 14.03
CA ARG A 45 4.52 7.60 15.26
C ARG A 45 5.34 8.87 15.07
N ARG A 46 6.35 8.83 14.19
CA ARG A 46 7.12 10.03 13.80
C ARG A 46 6.33 10.98 12.92
N GLY A 47 5.18 10.56 12.39
CA GLY A 47 4.39 11.36 11.47
C GLY A 47 5.12 11.58 10.14
N GLU A 48 5.91 10.60 9.72
CA GLU A 48 6.61 10.63 8.43
C GLU A 48 5.59 10.80 7.30
N ARG A 49 6.01 11.54 6.29
CA ARG A 49 5.22 11.84 5.09
C ARG A 49 5.91 11.28 3.88
N GLU A 50 5.16 11.13 2.80
CA GLU A 50 5.73 10.70 1.53
C GLU A 50 6.74 11.75 1.03
N ALA A 51 7.92 11.31 0.61
CA ALA A 51 8.92 12.21 0.04
C ALA A 51 8.38 12.81 -1.27
N PRO A 52 8.60 14.12 -1.54
CA PRO A 52 8.21 14.72 -2.81
C PRO A 52 8.82 13.95 -3.99
N GLY A 53 7.98 13.44 -4.89
CA GLY A 53 8.42 12.69 -6.08
C GLY A 53 8.58 11.17 -5.92
N ALA A 54 8.43 10.61 -4.70
CA ALA A 54 8.46 9.15 -4.47
C ALA A 54 7.12 8.45 -4.77
N GLY A 55 6.05 9.21 -4.90
CA GLY A 55 4.79 8.82 -5.52
C GLY A 55 4.53 9.76 -6.67
N GLY A 56 4.28 9.23 -7.87
CA GLY A 56 3.80 10.00 -9.01
C GLY A 56 2.57 10.81 -8.60
N THR A 57 2.78 12.06 -8.22
CA THR A 57 1.73 12.98 -7.77
C THR A 57 1.83 14.23 -8.61
N VAL A 58 0.90 14.33 -9.55
CA VAL A 58 0.43 15.63 -10.02
C VAL A 58 -0.45 16.17 -8.89
N SER A 59 0.01 17.25 -8.28
CA SER A 59 -0.74 18.06 -7.32
C SER A 59 -2.19 18.23 -7.77
N ALA A 60 -3.16 17.74 -7.00
CA ALA A 60 -4.55 18.16 -7.11
C ALA A 60 -4.64 19.63 -6.69
N ALA A 61 -4.37 20.53 -7.63
CA ALA A 61 -4.66 21.93 -7.47
C ALA A 61 -6.18 22.06 -7.26
N ARG A 62 -6.58 22.49 -6.05
CA ARG A 62 -7.96 22.90 -5.77
C ARG A 62 -8.39 23.90 -6.84
N PRO A 63 -9.50 23.69 -7.57
CA PRO A 63 -10.02 24.74 -8.44
C PRO A 63 -10.45 25.92 -7.56
N ARG A 64 -9.87 27.09 -7.81
CA ARG A 64 -10.39 28.35 -7.27
C ARG A 64 -11.80 28.57 -7.82
N PRO A 65 -12.79 29.01 -7.02
CA PRO A 65 -14.08 29.36 -7.57
C PRO A 65 -13.90 30.52 -8.55
N ALA A 66 -14.34 30.31 -9.80
CA ALA A 66 -14.38 31.35 -10.80
C ALA A 66 -15.34 32.45 -10.33
N GLY A 67 -14.84 33.69 -10.28
CA GLY A 67 -15.65 34.86 -10.01
C GLY A 67 -16.67 35.06 -11.13
N CYS A 68 -17.94 35.25 -10.77
CA CYS A 68 -18.98 35.64 -11.69
C CYS A 68 -18.71 37.08 -12.18
N ALA A 69 -18.37 37.23 -13.46
CA ALA A 69 -18.49 38.49 -14.18
C ALA A 69 -19.82 38.48 -14.94
N GLY A 70 -20.55 39.59 -14.87
CA GLY A 70 -21.90 39.73 -15.41
C GLY A 70 -21.98 39.86 -16.94
N GLY A 71 -23.21 39.82 -17.45
CA GLY A 71 -23.56 40.13 -18.83
C GLY A 71 -25.07 39.93 -19.07
N ASP A 72 -25.71 40.98 -19.55
CA ASP A 72 -27.15 41.23 -19.61
C ASP A 72 -27.97 40.49 -20.69
N SER A 73 -29.28 40.36 -20.38
CA SER A 73 -30.48 40.44 -21.24
C SER A 73 -30.61 39.63 -22.55
N ALA A 74 -31.69 38.84 -22.68
CA ALA A 74 -32.90 39.22 -23.45
C ALA A 74 -33.85 38.01 -23.78
N SER A 75 -35.15 38.22 -23.51
CA SER A 75 -36.37 37.69 -24.17
C SER A 75 -36.75 36.19 -24.16
N ALA A 76 -37.95 35.93 -23.61
CA ALA A 76 -38.77 34.70 -23.68
C ALA A 76 -39.76 34.75 -24.89
N PRO A 77 -40.76 33.83 -25.10
CA PRO A 77 -41.14 32.62 -24.34
C PRO A 77 -41.54 31.36 -25.17
N GLY A 78 -41.70 30.20 -24.51
CA GLY A 78 -42.36 28.99 -25.04
C GLY A 78 -42.59 27.95 -23.94
N ARG A 79 -43.79 27.35 -23.88
CA ARG A 79 -44.43 26.70 -22.71
C ARG A 79 -44.10 25.21 -22.48
N ALA A 80 -44.48 24.75 -21.27
CA ALA A 80 -44.86 23.37 -20.82
C ALA A 80 -43.69 22.50 -20.27
N GLU A 81 -43.70 21.80 -19.12
CA GLU A 81 -44.68 21.29 -18.13
C GLU A 81 -43.98 21.07 -16.75
N PRO A 82 -44.68 20.78 -15.62
CA PRO A 82 -44.09 20.83 -14.28
C PRO A 82 -43.46 19.50 -13.84
N GLY A 83 -42.13 19.44 -13.83
CA GLY A 83 -41.35 18.42 -13.13
C GLY A 83 -40.85 18.96 -11.80
N GLN A 84 -41.23 18.32 -10.70
CA GLN A 84 -40.96 18.74 -9.32
C GLN A 84 -39.46 18.92 -9.08
N SER A 85 -39.06 20.16 -8.81
CA SER A 85 -37.72 20.55 -8.40
C SER A 85 -37.44 20.08 -6.97
N TRP A 86 -36.37 19.32 -6.78
CA TRP A 86 -35.74 19.17 -5.47
C TRP A 86 -35.18 20.53 -5.06
N SER A 87 -35.91 21.22 -4.19
CA SER A 87 -35.48 22.50 -3.62
C SER A 87 -34.31 22.25 -2.68
N GLY A 88 -33.16 22.80 -3.05
CA GLY A 88 -31.95 22.78 -2.26
C GLY A 88 -32.11 23.60 -0.99
N GLN A 89 -31.96 22.96 0.16
CA GLN A 89 -31.55 23.66 1.37
C GLN A 89 -30.06 23.98 1.24
N ARG A 90 -29.76 25.28 1.21
CA ARG A 90 -28.41 25.82 1.32
C ARG A 90 -27.80 25.31 2.63
N ALA A 91 -26.77 24.47 2.52
CA ALA A 91 -25.89 24.19 3.64
C ALA A 91 -25.20 25.52 4.00
N SER A 92 -25.50 26.02 5.19
CA SER A 92 -24.77 27.11 5.82
C SER A 92 -23.28 26.79 5.85
N ASP A 93 -22.46 27.74 5.40
CA ASP A 93 -21.00 27.69 5.46
C ASP A 93 -20.54 27.33 6.89
N GLY A 94 -20.12 26.08 7.07
CA GLY A 94 -19.42 25.66 8.28
C GLY A 94 -18.08 26.41 8.37
N PRO A 95 -17.61 26.74 9.58
CA PRO A 95 -16.42 27.57 9.73
C PRO A 95 -15.22 26.91 9.06
N ALA A 96 -14.54 27.66 8.21
CA ALA A 96 -13.29 27.29 7.59
C ALA A 96 -12.30 26.83 8.68
N ARG A 97 -11.77 25.61 8.54
CA ARG A 97 -10.72 25.09 9.44
C ARG A 97 -9.52 26.05 9.40
N PRO A 98 -9.04 26.52 10.57
CA PRO A 98 -7.86 27.39 10.61
C PRO A 98 -6.62 26.61 10.11
N PRO A 99 -5.62 27.32 9.56
CA PRO A 99 -4.37 26.71 9.14
C PRO A 99 -3.68 26.11 10.37
N HIS A 100 -3.40 24.81 10.32
CA HIS A 100 -2.76 24.09 11.41
C HIS A 100 -1.33 24.60 11.62
N ASP A 101 -1.16 25.29 12.73
CA ASP A 101 0.11 25.71 13.29
C ASP A 101 0.98 24.50 13.69
N CYS A 102 2.28 24.62 13.48
CA CYS A 102 3.29 23.56 13.57
C CYS A 102 3.70 23.25 15.02
N GLY A 103 2.74 22.82 15.83
CA GLY A 103 2.95 22.23 17.16
C GLY A 103 2.18 20.91 17.30
N GLY A 104 2.39 19.97 16.38
CA GLY A 104 1.52 18.82 16.19
C GLY A 104 1.58 17.81 17.33
N SER A 105 0.44 17.55 17.98
CA SER A 105 0.24 16.39 18.86
C SER A 105 0.61 15.09 18.12
N ALA A 106 1.23 14.14 18.83
CA ALA A 106 1.64 12.87 18.26
C ALA A 106 0.45 12.15 17.57
N PRO A 107 0.63 11.59 16.36
CA PRO A 107 -0.44 10.88 15.66
C PRO A 107 -1.06 9.79 16.53
N PHE A 108 -2.37 9.59 16.42
CA PHE A 108 -3.09 8.44 16.95
C PHE A 108 -2.87 7.26 16.01
N VAL A 109 -2.05 6.30 16.44
CA VAL A 109 -1.63 5.18 15.60
C VAL A 109 -2.58 4.00 15.78
N VAL A 110 -3.20 3.61 14.66
CA VAL A 110 -4.06 2.44 14.53
C VAL A 110 -3.31 1.35 13.77
N VAL A 111 -3.23 0.16 14.34
CA VAL A 111 -2.76 -1.04 13.63
C VAL A 111 -3.96 -1.95 13.42
N SER A 112 -4.26 -2.34 12.18
CA SER A 112 -5.23 -3.41 11.95
C SER A 112 -4.51 -4.73 11.80
N ILE A 113 -5.01 -5.77 12.47
CA ILE A 113 -4.53 -7.15 12.37
C ILE A 113 -5.69 -8.00 11.87
N PHE A 114 -5.65 -8.33 10.58
CA PHE A 114 -6.71 -9.11 9.94
C PHE A 114 -6.16 -9.94 8.79
N VAL A 115 -6.15 -11.27 8.95
CA VAL A 115 -5.86 -12.20 7.85
C VAL A 115 -7.06 -12.23 6.92
N ASN A 116 -7.03 -11.38 5.89
CA ASN A 116 -8.13 -11.22 4.96
C ASN A 116 -8.31 -12.48 4.09
N PRO A 117 -9.43 -13.23 4.17
CA PRO A 117 -9.62 -14.43 3.34
C PRO A 117 -9.72 -14.12 1.84
N THR A 118 -10.23 -12.96 1.46
CA THR A 118 -10.54 -12.64 0.05
C THR A 118 -9.30 -12.42 -0.82
N GLN A 119 -8.12 -12.25 -0.21
CA GLN A 119 -6.86 -12.10 -0.92
C GLN A 119 -6.03 -13.39 -0.97
N PHE A 120 -6.58 -14.53 -0.54
CA PHE A 120 -5.94 -15.84 -0.66
C PHE A 120 -6.65 -16.68 -1.72
N GLY A 121 -5.88 -17.26 -2.63
CA GLY A 121 -6.39 -18.25 -3.57
C GLY A 121 -6.65 -19.62 -2.90
N PRO A 122 -7.38 -20.55 -3.55
CA PRO A 122 -7.69 -21.88 -3.01
C PRO A 122 -6.46 -22.72 -2.63
N ASN A 123 -5.33 -22.50 -3.31
CA ASN A 123 -4.07 -23.22 -3.10
C ASN A 123 -3.03 -22.39 -2.33
N GLU A 124 -3.45 -21.27 -1.71
CA GLU A 124 -2.57 -20.43 -0.90
C GLU A 124 -2.63 -20.80 0.59
N ASP A 125 -1.79 -20.14 1.38
CA ASP A 125 -1.50 -20.49 2.77
C ASP A 125 -2.50 -19.94 3.80
N PHE A 126 -3.77 -19.70 3.46
CA PHE A 126 -4.75 -19.06 4.37
C PHE A 126 -4.89 -19.78 5.72
N GLU A 127 -5.10 -21.10 5.68
CA GLU A 127 -5.25 -21.91 6.90
C GLU A 127 -3.93 -21.97 7.69
N LYS A 128 -2.81 -22.06 6.98
CA LYS A 128 -1.45 -22.19 7.55
C LYS A 128 -0.83 -20.85 7.95
N TYR A 129 -1.50 -19.73 7.65
CA TYR A 129 -0.94 -18.40 7.90
C TYR A 129 -0.69 -18.22 9.40
N PRO A 130 0.50 -17.74 9.81
CA PRO A 130 0.85 -17.65 11.23
C PRO A 130 -0.07 -16.66 11.95
N ARG A 131 -0.56 -17.06 13.13
CA ARG A 131 -1.42 -16.25 14.00
C ARG A 131 -0.87 -16.33 15.42
N ASP A 132 -0.37 -15.22 15.94
CA ASP A 132 0.07 -15.07 17.33
C ASP A 132 -0.48 -13.76 17.89
N GLU A 133 -1.77 -13.76 18.24
CA GLU A 133 -2.45 -12.58 18.77
C GLU A 133 -1.70 -12.00 19.99
N ALA A 134 -1.23 -12.86 20.89
CA ALA A 134 -0.54 -12.41 22.10
C ALA A 134 0.81 -11.75 21.77
N GLY A 135 1.59 -12.32 20.85
CA GLY A 135 2.85 -11.74 20.36
C GLY A 135 2.64 -10.43 19.61
N ASP A 136 1.61 -10.36 18.76
CA ASP A 136 1.30 -9.16 18.00
C ASP A 136 0.87 -8.02 18.92
N LEU A 137 0.01 -8.28 19.91
CA LEU A 137 -0.41 -7.28 20.90
C LEU A 137 0.76 -6.77 21.74
N ARG A 138 1.67 -7.65 22.18
CA ARG A 138 2.90 -7.24 22.89
C ARG A 138 3.76 -6.33 22.00
N THR A 139 3.94 -6.70 20.74
CA THR A 139 4.71 -5.91 19.76
C THR A 139 4.11 -4.51 19.57
N CYS A 140 2.79 -4.44 19.35
CA CYS A 140 2.06 -3.17 19.23
C CYS A 140 2.20 -2.31 20.50
N GLN A 141 2.09 -2.92 21.68
CA GLN A 141 2.22 -2.21 22.96
C GLN A 141 3.61 -1.61 23.12
N GLN A 142 4.66 -2.38 22.84
CA GLN A 142 6.06 -1.94 22.91
C GLN A 142 6.39 -0.86 21.88
N ALA A 143 5.82 -0.96 20.68
CA ALA A 143 6.00 0.04 19.62
C ALA A 143 5.24 1.35 19.87
N GLY A 144 4.33 1.38 20.86
CA GLY A 144 3.57 2.57 21.24
C GLY A 144 2.31 2.81 20.41
N VAL A 145 1.63 1.74 19.99
CA VAL A 145 0.34 1.79 19.28
C VAL A 145 -0.76 2.29 20.21
N ASP A 146 -1.62 3.18 19.71
CA ASP A 146 -2.78 3.67 20.46
C ASP A 146 -3.95 2.70 20.41
N LEU A 147 -4.25 2.15 19.22
CA LEU A 147 -5.37 1.26 18.96
C LEU A 147 -4.97 0.08 18.07
N VAL A 148 -5.28 -1.14 18.50
CA VAL A 148 -5.26 -2.33 17.64
C VAL A 148 -6.69 -2.67 17.24
N PHE A 149 -6.95 -2.74 15.93
CA PHE A 149 -8.20 -3.28 15.39
C PHE A 149 -8.01 -4.75 15.01
N LEU A 150 -8.70 -5.65 15.71
CA LEU A 150 -8.56 -7.10 15.56
C LEU A 150 -9.94 -7.74 15.31
N PRO A 151 -10.54 -7.53 14.11
CA PRO A 151 -11.86 -8.03 13.79
C PRO A 151 -11.85 -9.52 13.44
N GLY A 152 -13.00 -10.18 13.67
CA GLY A 152 -13.29 -11.47 13.06
C GLY A 152 -13.72 -11.34 11.59
N VAL A 153 -13.68 -12.45 10.84
CA VAL A 153 -14.09 -12.45 9.41
C VAL A 153 -15.52 -11.95 9.21
N ARG A 154 -16.47 -12.34 10.07
CA ARG A 154 -17.88 -11.93 9.96
C ARG A 154 -18.09 -10.43 10.21
N GLU A 155 -17.22 -9.81 11.01
CA GLU A 155 -17.26 -8.36 11.24
C GLU A 155 -16.81 -7.60 9.99
N MET A 156 -15.77 -8.10 9.32
CA MET A 156 -15.29 -7.50 8.07
C MET A 156 -16.22 -7.83 6.89
N TYR A 157 -16.73 -9.05 6.81
CA TYR A 157 -17.54 -9.56 5.71
C TYR A 157 -18.83 -10.22 6.24
N PRO A 158 -19.93 -9.45 6.32
CA PRO A 158 -21.26 -10.00 6.55
C PRO A 158 -21.61 -11.03 5.47
N ALA A 159 -22.46 -12.01 5.78
CA ALA A 159 -22.77 -13.13 4.87
C ALA A 159 -23.35 -12.71 3.49
N ALA A 160 -23.92 -11.51 3.38
CA ALA A 160 -24.47 -10.96 2.15
C ALA A 160 -23.54 -9.93 1.46
N ALA A 161 -22.26 -9.88 1.81
CA ALA A 161 -21.31 -8.97 1.17
C ALA A 161 -21.08 -9.38 -0.29
N VAL A 162 -21.50 -8.53 -1.23
CA VAL A 162 -21.36 -8.75 -2.69
C VAL A 162 -20.46 -7.72 -3.38
N THR A 163 -20.02 -6.70 -2.65
CA THR A 163 -19.21 -5.61 -3.21
C THR A 163 -17.72 -5.95 -3.19
N SER A 164 -17.06 -5.78 -4.33
CA SER A 164 -15.62 -5.84 -4.50
C SER A 164 -15.09 -4.59 -5.20
N VAL A 165 -13.80 -4.34 -5.08
CA VAL A 165 -13.08 -3.27 -5.78
C VAL A 165 -12.01 -3.90 -6.65
N HIS A 166 -12.04 -3.58 -7.94
CA HIS A 166 -11.06 -4.04 -8.92
C HIS A 166 -10.25 -2.86 -9.46
N VAL A 167 -8.92 -3.01 -9.51
CA VAL A 167 -8.00 -2.01 -10.07
C VAL A 167 -7.40 -2.56 -11.36
N ALA A 168 -7.96 -2.16 -12.50
CA ALA A 168 -7.57 -2.68 -13.81
C ALA A 168 -6.10 -2.36 -14.17
N ARG A 169 -5.51 -3.18 -15.07
CA ARG A 169 -4.18 -3.02 -15.68
C ARG A 169 -2.98 -3.24 -14.75
N LEU A 170 -2.98 -2.67 -13.55
CA LEU A 170 -1.86 -2.80 -12.59
C LEU A 170 -1.70 -4.24 -12.09
N THR A 171 -2.75 -5.04 -12.16
CA THR A 171 -2.82 -6.42 -11.67
C THR A 171 -2.67 -7.45 -12.78
N GLU A 172 -2.41 -7.05 -14.02
CA GLU A 172 -2.27 -7.94 -15.18
C GLU A 172 -0.84 -8.48 -15.33
N THR A 173 0.11 -7.97 -14.55
CA THR A 173 1.54 -8.32 -14.59
C THR A 173 2.07 -8.77 -13.22
N LEU A 174 3.35 -9.14 -13.16
CA LEU A 174 4.08 -9.47 -11.93
C LEU A 174 3.38 -10.55 -11.08
N CYS A 175 2.88 -10.25 -9.88
CA CYS A 175 2.24 -11.22 -9.00
C CYS A 175 0.78 -11.54 -9.40
N GLY A 176 0.15 -10.71 -10.23
CA GLY A 176 -1.28 -10.80 -10.53
C GLY A 176 -1.69 -12.10 -11.23
N PRO A 177 -1.05 -12.46 -12.37
CA PRO A 177 -1.38 -13.69 -13.10
C PRO A 177 -1.26 -14.99 -12.27
N GLN A 178 -0.37 -14.99 -11.28
CA GLN A 178 -0.06 -16.13 -10.41
C GLN A 178 -0.98 -16.19 -9.21
N ARG A 179 -1.73 -15.10 -8.94
CA ARG A 179 -2.64 -14.97 -7.80
C ARG A 179 -3.96 -14.31 -8.22
N PRO A 180 -4.77 -14.97 -9.07
CA PRO A 180 -6.05 -14.41 -9.54
C PRO A 180 -6.95 -13.97 -8.37
N GLY A 181 -7.50 -12.76 -8.45
CA GLY A 181 -8.36 -12.17 -7.41
C GLY A 181 -7.62 -11.62 -6.18
N HIS A 182 -6.31 -11.87 -6.02
CA HIS A 182 -5.54 -11.40 -4.86
C HIS A 182 -5.65 -9.89 -4.64
N PHE A 183 -5.40 -9.10 -5.69
CA PHE A 183 -5.41 -7.64 -5.60
C PHE A 183 -6.83 -7.06 -5.46
N ASP A 184 -7.86 -7.76 -5.93
CA ASP A 184 -9.25 -7.37 -5.68
C ASP A 184 -9.59 -7.54 -4.19
N GLY A 185 -9.12 -8.64 -3.58
CA GLY A 185 -9.20 -8.86 -2.14
C GLY A 185 -8.47 -7.78 -1.34
N VAL A 186 -7.25 -7.41 -1.76
CA VAL A 186 -6.48 -6.31 -1.16
C VAL A 186 -7.22 -4.98 -1.30
N ALA A 187 -7.60 -4.58 -2.51
CA ALA A 187 -8.25 -3.30 -2.77
C ALA A 187 -9.56 -3.18 -1.99
N THR A 188 -10.34 -4.26 -1.94
CA THR A 188 -11.60 -4.32 -1.19
C THR A 188 -11.37 -4.17 0.31
N VAL A 189 -10.42 -4.91 0.91
CA VAL A 189 -10.18 -4.82 2.36
C VAL A 189 -9.58 -3.48 2.75
N VAL A 190 -8.67 -2.92 1.93
CA VAL A 190 -8.07 -1.61 2.18
C VAL A 190 -9.11 -0.50 2.08
N ALA A 191 -9.97 -0.51 1.06
CA ALA A 191 -11.09 0.44 0.94
C ALA A 191 -12.02 0.38 2.16
N LYS A 192 -12.31 -0.83 2.68
CA LYS A 192 -13.10 -0.99 3.90
C LYS A 192 -12.37 -0.44 5.12
N LEU A 193 -11.10 -0.75 5.31
CA LEU A 193 -10.30 -0.24 6.42
C LEU A 193 -10.22 1.30 6.41
N PHE A 194 -10.07 1.92 5.24
CA PHE A 194 -10.10 3.38 5.11
C PHE A 194 -11.48 3.96 5.48
N ASN A 195 -12.58 3.29 5.12
CA ASN A 195 -13.92 3.72 5.54
C ASN A 195 -14.21 3.50 7.04
N ILE A 196 -13.58 2.50 7.67
CA ILE A 196 -13.75 2.17 9.09
C ILE A 196 -12.92 3.12 9.96
N VAL A 197 -11.62 3.22 9.64
CA VAL A 197 -10.63 3.95 10.44
C VAL A 197 -10.58 5.42 10.07
N GLN A 198 -10.93 5.78 8.83
CA GLN A 198 -10.80 7.14 8.28
C GLN A 198 -9.43 7.75 8.61
N PRO A 199 -8.31 7.13 8.22
CA PRO A 199 -6.99 7.67 8.52
C PRO A 199 -6.71 8.96 7.73
N ASP A 200 -5.85 9.82 8.26
CA ASP A 200 -5.27 10.93 7.49
C ASP A 200 -4.05 10.46 6.68
N VAL A 201 -3.35 9.43 7.18
CA VAL A 201 -2.18 8.82 6.54
C VAL A 201 -2.16 7.31 6.78
N ALA A 202 -1.73 6.53 5.79
CA ALA A 202 -1.57 5.08 5.91
C ALA A 202 -0.20 4.62 5.40
N TYR A 203 0.42 3.69 6.12
CA TYR A 203 1.80 3.25 5.90
C TYR A 203 1.85 1.82 5.37
N PHE A 204 2.60 1.61 4.29
CA PHE A 204 2.74 0.33 3.62
C PHE A 204 4.21 0.06 3.30
N GLY A 205 4.64 -1.19 3.39
CA GLY A 205 6.02 -1.57 3.05
C GLY A 205 6.25 -1.62 1.53
N GLN A 206 7.37 -1.08 1.07
CA GLN A 206 7.79 -1.13 -0.34
C GLN A 206 8.11 -2.55 -0.84
N LYS A 207 8.32 -3.52 0.07
CA LYS A 207 8.54 -4.92 -0.30
C LYS A 207 7.40 -5.47 -1.17
N ASP A 208 6.17 -5.07 -0.90
CA ASP A 208 5.00 -5.41 -1.69
C ASP A 208 4.70 -4.27 -2.70
N ALA A 209 5.67 -3.92 -3.54
CA ALA A 209 5.62 -2.73 -4.41
C ALA A 209 4.37 -2.67 -5.31
N GLN A 210 3.97 -3.81 -5.89
CA GLN A 210 2.74 -3.87 -6.70
C GLN A 210 1.48 -3.62 -5.86
N GLN A 211 1.44 -4.11 -4.61
CA GLN A 211 0.35 -3.81 -3.67
C GLN A 211 0.29 -2.32 -3.37
N LEU A 212 1.44 -1.70 -3.09
CA LEU A 212 1.54 -0.26 -2.85
C LEU A 212 1.07 0.55 -4.06
N ALA A 213 1.44 0.15 -5.28
CA ALA A 213 0.97 0.79 -6.51
C ALA A 213 -0.55 0.66 -6.69
N VAL A 214 -1.12 -0.52 -6.43
CA VAL A 214 -2.57 -0.76 -6.45
C VAL A 214 -3.29 0.13 -5.43
N VAL A 215 -2.79 0.21 -4.19
CA VAL A 215 -3.39 1.04 -3.14
C VAL A 215 -3.29 2.54 -3.48
N ARG A 216 -2.15 3.00 -4.00
CA ARG A 216 -2.01 4.40 -4.47
C ARG A 216 -3.00 4.71 -5.59
N ARG A 217 -3.17 3.80 -6.56
CA ARG A 217 -4.15 3.94 -7.65
C ARG A 217 -5.57 4.00 -7.12
N LEU A 218 -5.93 3.08 -6.22
CA LEU A 218 -7.23 3.05 -5.55
C LEU A 218 -7.55 4.39 -4.87
N VAL A 219 -6.60 4.91 -4.09
CA VAL A 219 -6.76 6.16 -3.34
C VAL A 219 -6.98 7.34 -4.27
N ARG A 220 -6.16 7.43 -5.31
CA ARG A 220 -6.23 8.51 -6.29
C ARG A 220 -7.51 8.46 -7.13
N ASP A 221 -7.89 7.28 -7.62
CA ASP A 221 -9.01 7.15 -8.57
C ASP A 221 -10.38 7.20 -7.89
N LEU A 222 -10.46 6.90 -6.59
CA LEU A 222 -11.69 6.99 -5.79
C LEU A 222 -11.69 8.17 -4.79
N ASP A 223 -10.79 9.13 -4.99
CA ASP A 223 -10.71 10.38 -4.20
C ASP A 223 -10.66 10.17 -2.68
N PHE A 224 -9.97 9.12 -2.22
CA PHE A 224 -9.80 8.90 -0.79
C PHE A 224 -8.95 10.02 -0.19
N PRO A 225 -9.40 10.68 0.90
CA PRO A 225 -8.64 11.75 1.56
C PRO A 225 -7.57 11.18 2.50
N VAL A 226 -6.71 10.28 1.99
CA VAL A 226 -5.69 9.56 2.75
C VAL A 226 -4.34 9.70 2.06
N GLU A 227 -3.32 10.17 2.78
CA GLU A 227 -1.93 10.14 2.31
C GLU A 227 -1.38 8.71 2.40
N ILE A 228 -0.71 8.21 1.35
CA ILE A 228 -0.11 6.88 1.34
C ILE A 228 1.41 6.99 1.42
N VAL A 229 1.99 6.46 2.50
CA VAL A 229 3.44 6.48 2.72
C VAL A 229 4.01 5.09 2.48
N GLY A 230 4.89 4.99 1.47
CA GLY A 230 5.67 3.78 1.20
C GLY A 230 6.95 3.75 2.04
N CYS A 231 7.05 2.82 2.98
CA CYS A 231 8.23 2.69 3.84
C CYS A 231 9.27 1.72 3.23
N PRO A 232 10.57 2.01 3.35
CA PRO A 232 11.64 1.17 2.82
C PRO A 232 11.56 -0.30 3.24
N THR A 233 11.94 -1.20 2.34
CA THR A 233 12.04 -2.63 2.64
C THR A 233 13.09 -2.88 3.73
N VAL A 234 12.64 -3.38 4.88
CA VAL A 234 13.54 -3.79 5.95
C VAL A 234 14.17 -5.15 5.62
N ARG A 235 15.50 -5.20 5.72
CA ARG A 235 16.31 -6.37 5.36
C ARG A 235 17.03 -6.97 6.57
N GLU A 236 17.30 -8.27 6.51
CA GLU A 236 18.27 -8.94 7.36
C GLU A 236 19.69 -8.43 7.08
N ALA A 237 20.65 -8.73 7.96
CA ALA A 237 22.03 -8.22 7.83
C ALA A 237 22.74 -8.66 6.54
N ASP A 238 22.29 -9.77 5.95
CA ASP A 238 22.80 -10.31 4.70
C ASP A 238 21.99 -9.87 3.46
N GLY A 239 21.06 -8.93 3.62
CA GLY A 239 20.29 -8.31 2.56
C GLY A 239 18.95 -8.96 2.22
N LEU A 240 18.64 -10.14 2.76
CA LEU A 240 17.33 -10.77 2.51
C LEU A 240 16.20 -9.89 3.06
N ALA A 241 15.19 -9.60 2.25
CA ALA A 241 14.00 -8.87 2.71
C ALA A 241 13.28 -9.65 3.83
N LEU A 242 12.92 -8.96 4.92
CA LEU A 242 12.19 -9.58 6.01
C LEU A 242 10.80 -10.05 5.56
N SER A 243 10.44 -11.27 5.95
CA SER A 243 9.16 -11.89 5.62
C SER A 243 8.76 -12.85 6.73
N SER A 244 7.47 -12.88 7.09
CA SER A 244 6.93 -13.96 7.92
C SER A 244 7.18 -15.34 7.31
N ARG A 245 7.25 -15.42 5.97
CA ARG A 245 7.56 -16.66 5.23
C ARG A 245 9.02 -17.11 5.30
N ASN A 246 9.96 -16.29 5.78
CA ASN A 246 11.38 -16.68 5.88
C ASN A 246 11.57 -17.86 6.86
N VAL A 247 10.66 -18.04 7.81
CA VAL A 247 10.70 -19.14 8.79
C VAL A 247 10.50 -20.52 8.16
N TYR A 248 9.92 -20.58 6.95
CA TYR A 248 9.67 -21.84 6.23
C TYR A 248 10.91 -22.35 5.49
N LEU A 249 11.93 -21.51 5.32
CA LEU A 249 13.15 -21.87 4.61
C LEU A 249 14.01 -22.79 5.48
N SER A 250 14.50 -23.88 4.90
CA SER A 250 15.62 -24.63 5.46
C SER A 250 16.87 -23.74 5.53
N ARG A 251 17.86 -24.18 6.31
CA ARG A 251 19.15 -23.46 6.42
C ARG A 251 19.83 -23.26 5.07
N ASP A 252 19.71 -24.22 4.15
CA ASP A 252 20.30 -24.11 2.83
C ASP A 252 19.52 -23.14 1.93
N GLU A 253 18.20 -23.29 1.86
CA GLU A 253 17.32 -22.38 1.09
C GLU A 253 17.48 -20.93 1.57
N ARG A 254 17.57 -20.70 2.89
CA ARG A 254 17.80 -19.37 3.46
C ARG A 254 19.13 -18.76 3.02
N ARG A 255 20.21 -19.56 2.93
CA ARG A 255 21.51 -19.08 2.42
C ARG A 255 21.42 -18.72 0.95
N ARG A 256 20.72 -19.51 0.14
CA ARG A 256 20.55 -19.30 -1.30
C ARG A 256 19.66 -18.10 -1.61
N ALA A 257 18.62 -17.85 -0.81
CA ALA A 257 17.70 -16.73 -0.96
C ALA A 257 18.37 -15.33 -0.94
N ARG A 258 19.62 -15.22 -0.47
CA ARG A 258 20.41 -13.97 -0.57
C ARG A 258 20.64 -13.54 -2.03
N CYS A 259 20.59 -14.47 -2.99
CA CYS A 259 20.76 -14.18 -4.40
C CYS A 259 19.72 -13.18 -4.93
N LEU A 260 18.55 -13.11 -4.31
CA LEU A 260 17.48 -12.17 -4.68
C LEU A 260 17.97 -10.73 -4.57
N HIS A 261 18.46 -10.34 -3.39
CA HIS A 261 18.98 -9.00 -3.17
C HIS A 261 20.27 -8.74 -3.95
N GLN A 262 21.15 -9.74 -4.06
CA GLN A 262 22.37 -9.64 -4.87
C GLN A 262 22.05 -9.35 -6.35
N SER A 263 21.03 -10.01 -6.91
CA SER A 263 20.58 -9.78 -8.28
C SER A 263 20.04 -8.36 -8.49
N LEU A 264 19.26 -7.84 -7.53
CA LEU A 264 18.74 -6.47 -7.55
C LEU A 264 19.88 -5.44 -7.48
N CYS A 265 20.87 -5.67 -6.61
CA CYS A 265 22.04 -4.81 -6.50
C CYS A 265 22.88 -4.78 -7.77
N GLU A 266 23.08 -5.93 -8.42
CA GLU A 266 23.79 -6.00 -9.70
C GLU A 266 23.00 -5.30 -10.81
N ALA A 267 21.69 -5.50 -10.87
CA ALA A 267 20.84 -4.81 -11.83
C ALA A 267 20.88 -3.28 -11.65
N ARG A 268 20.80 -2.79 -10.41
CA ARG A 268 21.02 -1.36 -10.11
C ARG A 268 22.37 -0.88 -10.62
N ARG A 269 23.45 -1.63 -10.34
CA ARG A 269 24.82 -1.28 -10.78
C ARG A 269 24.90 -1.18 -12.31
N LEU A 270 24.33 -2.15 -13.02
CA LEU A 270 24.31 -2.16 -14.49
C LEU A 270 23.56 -0.95 -15.05
N ILE A 271 22.37 -0.66 -14.52
CA ILE A 271 21.53 0.48 -14.94
C ILE A 271 22.26 1.80 -14.71
N GLN A 272 22.84 1.99 -13.51
CA GLN A 272 23.59 3.19 -13.16
C GLN A 272 24.91 3.32 -13.95
N SER A 273 25.45 2.22 -14.49
CA SER A 273 26.58 2.24 -15.42
C SER A 273 26.19 2.52 -16.88
N GLY A 274 24.91 2.80 -17.14
CA GLY A 274 24.40 3.17 -18.47
C GLY A 274 23.80 2.02 -19.28
N GLN A 275 23.61 0.83 -18.69
CA GLN A 275 22.88 -0.24 -19.38
C GLN A 275 21.39 0.13 -19.49
N ALA A 276 20.94 0.36 -20.71
CA ALA A 276 19.57 0.79 -21.01
C ALA A 276 18.66 -0.32 -21.54
N ASP A 277 19.20 -1.50 -21.88
CA ASP A 277 18.43 -2.64 -22.36
C ASP A 277 17.91 -3.50 -21.19
N PRO A 278 16.58 -3.57 -20.97
CA PRO A 278 16.00 -4.39 -19.90
C PRO A 278 16.31 -5.88 -20.02
N ALA A 279 16.45 -6.40 -21.25
CA ALA A 279 16.72 -7.83 -21.47
C ALA A 279 18.12 -8.20 -20.94
N THR A 280 19.12 -7.36 -21.24
CA THR A 280 20.49 -7.55 -20.72
C THR A 280 20.55 -7.52 -19.20
N VAL A 281 19.84 -6.58 -18.56
CA VAL A 281 19.80 -6.47 -17.09
C VAL A 281 19.07 -7.67 -16.48
N THR A 282 17.93 -8.07 -17.03
CA THR A 282 17.14 -9.23 -16.58
C THR A 282 17.96 -10.53 -16.71
N ALA A 283 18.69 -10.71 -17.80
CA ALA A 283 19.58 -11.86 -17.99
C ALA A 283 20.73 -11.89 -16.97
N ALA A 284 21.22 -10.73 -16.52
CA ALA A 284 22.22 -10.66 -15.45
C ALA A 284 21.65 -11.09 -14.10
N MET A 285 20.44 -10.64 -13.78
CA MET A 285 19.73 -11.07 -12.58
C MET A 285 19.47 -12.59 -12.60
N GLN A 286 18.98 -13.11 -13.71
CA GLN A 286 18.71 -14.54 -13.89
C GLN A 286 19.95 -15.40 -13.65
N ARG A 287 21.11 -15.01 -14.22
CA ARG A 287 22.38 -15.72 -13.99
C ARG A 287 22.79 -15.80 -12.52
N ILE A 288 22.54 -14.73 -11.74
CA ILE A 288 22.83 -14.73 -10.29
C ILE A 288 21.90 -15.69 -9.55
N VAL A 289 20.61 -15.70 -9.89
CA VAL A 289 19.63 -16.59 -9.28
C VAL A 289 19.94 -18.06 -9.61
N ASP A 290 20.21 -18.37 -10.89
CA ASP A 290 20.55 -19.73 -11.33
C ASP A 290 21.86 -20.22 -10.68
N GLY A 291 22.86 -19.34 -10.59
CA GLY A 291 24.15 -19.66 -9.97
C GLY A 291 24.09 -19.93 -8.47
N ALA A 292 23.02 -19.50 -7.79
CA ALA A 292 22.82 -19.79 -6.37
C ALA A 292 22.32 -21.22 -6.11
N GLY A 293 21.90 -21.93 -7.16
CA GLY A 293 21.44 -23.32 -7.12
C GLY A 293 19.93 -23.48 -7.36
N PRO A 294 19.39 -24.70 -7.19
CA PRO A 294 18.01 -25.03 -7.54
C PRO A 294 16.95 -24.09 -6.96
N SER A 295 16.21 -23.42 -7.83
CA SER A 295 15.07 -22.57 -7.48
C SER A 295 14.08 -22.55 -8.64
N ALA A 296 12.84 -22.12 -8.40
CA ALA A 296 11.87 -21.90 -9.46
C ALA A 296 11.54 -20.41 -9.54
N VAL A 297 11.91 -19.78 -10.65
CA VAL A 297 11.65 -18.36 -10.91
C VAL A 297 10.24 -18.21 -11.47
N ASP A 298 9.38 -17.50 -10.74
CA ASP A 298 8.05 -17.13 -11.25
C ASP A 298 8.16 -15.97 -12.24
N TYR A 299 8.97 -14.96 -11.90
CA TYR A 299 9.35 -13.88 -12.79
C TYR A 299 10.60 -13.15 -12.29
N ILE A 300 11.33 -12.54 -13.24
CA ILE A 300 12.24 -11.42 -13.02
C ILE A 300 11.85 -10.38 -14.07
N SER A 301 11.57 -9.15 -13.64
CA SER A 301 10.99 -8.14 -14.53
C SER A 301 11.45 -6.74 -14.17
N ILE A 302 11.54 -5.91 -15.19
CA ILE A 302 11.82 -4.48 -15.09
C ILE A 302 10.61 -3.76 -15.65
N VAL A 303 9.91 -3.02 -14.79
CA VAL A 303 8.64 -2.40 -15.12
C VAL A 303 8.64 -0.92 -14.81
N ASP A 304 7.72 -0.19 -15.42
CA ASP A 304 7.40 1.16 -15.03
C ASP A 304 6.71 1.15 -13.64
N PRO A 305 7.17 1.98 -12.68
CA PRO A 305 6.72 1.94 -11.30
C PRO A 305 5.29 2.46 -11.09
N GLU A 306 4.65 3.08 -12.08
CA GLU A 306 3.28 3.58 -11.97
C GLU A 306 2.24 2.64 -12.61
N SER A 307 2.58 2.08 -13.77
CA SER A 307 1.71 1.22 -14.58
C SER A 307 1.93 -0.27 -14.36
N MET A 308 3.05 -0.65 -13.72
CA MET A 308 3.51 -2.03 -13.56
C MET A 308 3.74 -2.77 -14.90
N GLN A 309 3.84 -2.04 -16.01
CA GLN A 309 4.05 -2.61 -17.34
C GLN A 309 5.54 -2.78 -17.65
N PRO A 310 5.94 -3.86 -18.34
CA PRO A 310 7.31 -4.02 -18.78
C PRO A 310 7.79 -2.84 -19.62
N VAL A 311 8.98 -2.33 -19.32
CA VAL A 311 9.59 -1.27 -20.13
C VAL A 311 10.31 -1.87 -21.33
N ARG A 312 10.31 -1.14 -22.46
CA ARG A 312 11.12 -1.51 -23.64
C ARG A 312 12.56 -1.02 -23.54
N ARG A 313 12.79 0.03 -22.76
CA ARG A 313 14.08 0.70 -22.57
C ARG A 313 14.10 1.39 -21.20
N ILE A 314 15.27 1.44 -20.57
CA ILE A 314 15.48 2.07 -19.25
C ILE A 314 15.97 3.51 -19.45
N ASP A 315 15.05 4.43 -19.72
CA ASP A 315 15.36 5.86 -19.92
C ASP A 315 14.98 6.74 -18.71
N GLY A 316 14.36 6.16 -17.69
CA GLY A 316 13.92 6.83 -16.47
C GLY A 316 13.76 5.86 -15.30
N PRO A 317 13.16 6.29 -14.18
CA PRO A 317 12.93 5.43 -13.02
C PRO A 317 12.20 4.13 -13.37
N VAL A 318 12.74 3.00 -12.93
CA VAL A 318 12.16 1.67 -13.12
C VAL A 318 12.03 0.93 -11.80
N LEU A 319 11.08 0.00 -11.73
CA LEU A 319 10.99 -0.99 -10.66
C LEU A 319 11.58 -2.32 -11.15
N LEU A 320 12.65 -2.75 -10.50
CA LEU A 320 13.17 -4.11 -10.60
C LEU A 320 12.37 -4.99 -9.65
N ALA A 321 11.69 -6.02 -10.15
CA ALA A 321 10.88 -6.91 -9.34
C ALA A 321 11.17 -8.38 -9.66
N LEU A 322 11.21 -9.21 -8.63
CA LEU A 322 11.37 -10.66 -8.80
C LEU A 322 10.49 -11.44 -7.84
N ALA A 323 10.14 -12.66 -8.25
CA ALA A 323 9.52 -13.66 -7.41
C ALA A 323 10.14 -15.03 -7.69
N VAL A 324 10.64 -15.68 -6.64
CA VAL A 324 11.39 -16.94 -6.74
C VAL A 324 10.97 -17.87 -5.61
N ARG A 325 10.85 -19.16 -5.92
CA ARG A 325 10.55 -20.23 -4.96
C ARG A 325 11.82 -20.99 -4.61
N PHE A 326 12.03 -21.16 -3.31
CA PHE A 326 13.03 -22.05 -2.73
C PHE A 326 12.30 -23.15 -1.98
N GLY A 327 12.35 -24.37 -2.51
CA GLY A 327 11.40 -25.42 -2.12
C GLY A 327 9.97 -24.96 -2.40
N ASP A 328 9.11 -25.04 -1.39
CA ASP A 328 7.72 -24.57 -1.48
C ASP A 328 7.55 -23.08 -1.11
N THR A 329 8.62 -22.43 -0.63
CA THR A 329 8.53 -21.05 -0.12
C THR A 329 8.72 -20.05 -1.25
N ARG A 330 7.64 -19.35 -1.62
CA ARG A 330 7.67 -18.22 -2.57
C ARG A 330 8.10 -16.93 -1.87
N LEU A 331 9.21 -16.35 -2.32
CA LEU A 331 9.71 -15.06 -1.87
C LEU A 331 9.60 -14.01 -2.98
N ILE A 332 9.42 -12.76 -2.58
CA ILE A 332 9.44 -11.60 -3.47
C ILE A 332 10.44 -10.58 -2.95
N ASP A 333 11.05 -9.83 -3.87
CA ASP A 333 11.89 -8.69 -3.56
C ASP A 333 11.85 -7.71 -4.74
N ASN A 334 12.15 -6.45 -4.46
CA ASN A 334 12.16 -5.41 -5.48
C ASN A 334 13.09 -4.25 -5.11
N LEU A 335 13.42 -3.43 -6.10
CA LEU A 335 14.19 -2.21 -5.94
C LEU A 335 13.80 -1.19 -7.01
N THR A 336 13.53 0.06 -6.61
CA THR A 336 13.35 1.17 -7.55
C THR A 336 14.72 1.74 -7.90
N VAL A 337 14.97 2.03 -9.18
CA VAL A 337 16.26 2.54 -9.66
C VAL A 337 16.01 3.67 -10.65
N ASP A 338 16.64 4.83 -10.42
CA ASP A 338 16.76 5.90 -11.42
C ASP A 338 18.11 5.77 -12.16
N PRO A 339 18.12 5.61 -13.50
CA PRO A 339 19.35 5.49 -14.29
C PRO A 339 20.25 6.74 -14.20
N ARG A 340 19.69 7.91 -13.86
CA ARG A 340 20.44 9.17 -13.77
C ARG A 340 21.24 9.31 -12.48
N GLY A 341 21.09 8.38 -11.53
CA GLY A 341 21.72 8.44 -10.22
C GLY A 341 21.08 9.52 -9.34
N GLY A 342 20.07 9.13 -8.58
CA GLY A 342 19.60 9.86 -7.40
C GLY A 342 19.94 9.04 -6.16
N GLY A 343 20.59 9.65 -5.18
CA GLY A 343 20.88 9.00 -3.90
C GLY A 343 19.59 8.65 -3.16
N ASP A 344 19.48 7.41 -2.72
CA ASP A 344 18.60 7.01 -1.61
C ASP A 344 19.16 7.55 -0.28
#